data_AF-A0A3D2XBS6-F1
#
_entry.id   AF-A0A3D2XBS6-F1
#
_cell.length_a   1.000
_cell.length_b   1.000
_cell.length_c   1.000
_cell.angle_alpha   90.00
_cell.angle_beta   90.00
_cell.angle_gamma   90.00
#
_symmetry.space_group_name_H-M   'P 1'
#
loop_
_entity.id
_entity.type
_entity.pdbx_description
1 polymer ?
#
loop_
_entity_poly.entity_id
_entity_poly.type
_entity_poly.pdbx_seq_one_letter_code
_entity_poly.pdbx_strand_id
1 'polypeptide(L)' 'MLKMYVRSALEYQSSLFGALMEQGVFIESNPQTVALHFYAPVFLLLSKFDKKPECEVEALNELKNHVSQFSRLYSRR' A
#
# COMPACT_ATOMS: atom_id res chain seq x y z
N MET A 1 -4.44 -18.74 7.39
CA MET A 1 -5.05 -17.42 7.65
C MET A 1 -4.23 -16.27 7.07
N LEU A 2 -3.02 -15.97 7.57
CA LEU A 2 -2.21 -14.83 7.08
C LEU A 2 -1.98 -14.79 5.57
N LYS A 3 -1.65 -15.94 4.95
CA LYS A 3 -1.49 -16.08 3.49
C LYS A 3 -2.75 -15.66 2.71
N MET A 4 -3.94 -15.92 3.24
CA MET A 4 -5.20 -15.56 2.60
C MET A 4 -5.45 -14.05 2.71
N TYR A 5 -5.19 -13.45 3.87
CA TYR A 5 -5.31 -12.00 4.07
C TYR A 5 -4.36 -11.20 3.17
N VAL A 6 -3.09 -11.62 3.08
CA VAL A 6 -2.11 -10.97 2.20
C VAL A 6 -2.54 -11.09 0.74
N ARG A 7 -2.99 -12.28 0.32
CA ARG A 7 -3.48 -12.50 -1.04
C ARG A 7 -4.69 -11.62 -1.36
N SER A 8 -5.71 -11.60 -0.50
CA SER A 8 -6.91 -10.79 -0.72
C SER A 8 -6.62 -9.29 -0.74
N ALA A 9 -5.68 -8.83 0.11
CA ALA A 9 -5.25 -7.43 0.09
C ALA A 9 -4.56 -7.07 -1.23
N LEU A 10 -3.66 -7.93 -1.72
CA LEU A 10 -2.98 -7.75 -3.00
C LEU A 10 -3.94 -7.80 -4.18
N GLU A 11 -4.91 -8.71 -4.18
CA GLU A 11 -5.95 -8.81 -5.22
C GLU A 11 -6.78 -7.53 -5.27
N TYR A 12 -7.29 -7.08 -4.12
CA TYR A 12 -8.06 -5.83 -4.02
C TYR A 12 -7.27 -4.61 -4.50
N GLN A 13 -6.02 -4.47 -4.04
CA GLN A 13 -5.17 -3.34 -4.40
C GLN A 13 -4.76 -3.38 -5.87
N SER A 14 -4.54 -4.55 -6.44
CA SER A 14 -4.27 -4.69 -7.87
C SER A 14 -5.46 -4.19 -8.70
N SER A 15 -6.69 -4.56 -8.33
CA SER A 15 -7.90 -4.06 -8.98
C SER A 15 -8.08 -2.55 -8.81
N LEU A 16 -7.86 -2.03 -7.60
CA LEU A 16 -7.96 -0.60 -7.31
C LEU A 16 -6.96 0.22 -8.13
N PHE A 17 -5.68 -0.17 -8.12
CA PHE A 17 -4.64 0.55 -8.84
C PHE A 17 -4.81 0.44 -10.35
N GLY A 18 -5.28 -0.70 -10.87
CA GLY A 18 -5.67 -0.84 -12.27
C GLY A 18 -6.76 0.16 -12.68
N ALA A 19 -7.83 0.29 -11.88
CA ALA A 19 -8.89 1.26 -12.14
C ALA A 19 -8.39 2.71 -12.10
N LEU A 20 -7.46 3.04 -11.20
CA LEU A 20 -6.85 4.37 -11.15
C LEU A 20 -5.96 4.66 -12.37
N MET A 21 -5.33 3.64 -12.96
CA MET A 21 -4.57 3.76 -14.21
C MET A 21 -5.51 3.99 -15.39
N GLU A 22 -6.62 3.24 -15.48
CA GLU A 22 -7.65 3.39 -16.53
C GLU A 22 -8.27 4.79 -16.52
N GLN A 23 -8.45 5.38 -15.34
CA GLN A 23 -8.95 6.75 -15.19
C GLN A 23 -7.89 7.83 -15.45
N GLY A 24 -6.65 7.45 -15.76
CA GLY A 24 -5.54 8.39 -15.95
C GLY A 24 -5.08 9.09 -14.67
N VAL A 25 -5.51 8.63 -13.49
CA VAL A 25 -5.05 9.17 -12.20
C VAL A 25 -3.64 8.69 -11.91
N PHE A 26 -3.38 7.40 -12.13
CA PHE A 26 -2.06 6.79 -11.99
C PHE A 26 -1.38 6.53 -13.35
N ILE A 27 -0.04 6.54 -13.35
CA ILE A 27 0.78 6.17 -14.52
C ILE A 27 0.48 4.73 -14.92
N GLU A 28 0.53 4.44 -16.22
CA GLU A 28 0.36 3.07 -16.70
C GLU A 28 1.53 2.19 -16.24
N SER A 29 1.21 1.06 -15.61
CA SER A 29 2.18 0.13 -15.02
C SER A 29 1.51 -1.23 -14.76
N ASN A 30 2.28 -2.22 -14.32
CA ASN A 30 1.71 -3.51 -13.92
C ASN A 30 0.97 -3.39 -12.56
N PRO A 31 -0.38 -3.58 -12.49
CA PRO A 31 -1.13 -3.35 -11.26
C PRO A 31 -0.75 -4.27 -10.10
N GLN A 32 -0.34 -5.52 -10.39
CA GLN A 32 0.08 -6.48 -9.37
C GLN A 32 1.40 -6.05 -8.70
N THR A 33 2.35 -5.55 -9.49
CA THR A 33 3.61 -4.99 -8.97
C THR A 33 3.34 -3.73 -8.14
N VAL A 34 2.45 -2.86 -8.60
CA VAL A 34 2.07 -1.63 -7.88
C VAL A 34 1.40 -1.97 -6.54
N ALA A 35 0.52 -2.99 -6.51
CA ALA A 35 -0.06 -3.50 -5.27
C ALA A 35 1.01 -4.03 -4.30
N LEU A 36 2.02 -4.75 -4.80
CA LEU A 36 3.11 -5.23 -3.97
C LEU A 36 3.95 -4.08 -3.39
N HIS A 37 4.30 -3.08 -4.22
CA HIS A 37 5.02 -1.89 -3.77
C HIS A 37 4.25 -1.12 -2.68
N PHE A 38 2.92 -1.10 -2.77
CA PHE A 38 2.08 -0.50 -1.74
C PHE A 38 2.01 -1.35 -0.47
N TYR A 39 1.71 -2.63 -0.59
CA TYR A 39 1.35 -3.48 0.54
C TYR A 39 2.55 -3.98 1.34
N ALA A 40 3.68 -4.27 0.70
CA ALA A 40 4.82 -4.84 1.40
C ALA A 40 5.34 -3.92 2.53
N PRO A 41 5.47 -2.59 2.34
CA PRO A 41 5.81 -1.68 3.43
C PRO A 41 4.70 -1.61 4.50
N VAL A 42 3.42 -1.63 4.12
CA VAL A 42 2.31 -1.66 5.10
C VAL A 42 2.38 -2.90 5.98
N PHE A 43 2.60 -4.07 5.39
CA PHE A 43 2.78 -5.33 6.12
C PHE A 43 3.99 -5.30 7.06
N LEU A 44 5.10 -4.70 6.61
CA LEU A 44 6.28 -4.49 7.44
C LEU A 44 5.97 -3.57 8.63
N LEU A 45 5.26 -2.46 8.42
CA LEU A 45 4.86 -1.54 9.50
C LEU A 45 3.95 -2.25 10.51
N LEU A 46 2.95 -3.00 10.05
CA LEU A 46 2.09 -3.80 10.93
C LEU A 46 2.90 -4.77 11.78
N SER A 47 3.91 -5.41 11.20
CA SER A 47 4.79 -6.34 11.90
C SER A 47 5.74 -5.62 12.88
N LYS A 48 6.27 -4.44 12.50
CA LYS A 48 7.19 -3.62 13.31
C LYS A 48 6.52 -3.12 14.60
N PHE A 49 5.24 -2.75 14.50
CA PHE A 49 4.46 -2.13 15.58
C PHE A 49 3.47 -3.10 16.25
N ASP A 50 3.50 -4.39 15.90
CA ASP A 50 2.63 -5.39 16.55
C ASP A 50 2.87 -5.39 18.07
N LYS A 51 1.76 -5.33 18.83
CA LYS A 51 1.74 -5.29 20.31
C LYS A 51 2.54 -4.14 20.96
N LYS A 52 2.70 -3.01 20.27
CA LYS A 52 3.37 -1.80 20.78
C LYS A 52 2.42 -0.58 20.73
N PRO A 53 1.37 -0.54 21.58
CA PRO A 53 0.42 0.58 21.57
C PRO A 53 1.08 1.94 21.83
N GLU A 54 2.20 1.98 22.56
CA GLU A 54 2.98 3.19 22.82
C GLU A 54 3.57 3.82 21.54
N CYS A 55 3.70 3.05 20.46
CA CYS A 55 4.24 3.51 19.19
C CYS A 55 3.15 3.91 18.17
N GLU A 56 1.87 3.99 18.55
CA GLU A 56 0.77 4.26 17.60
C GLU A 56 0.98 5.54 16.79
N VAL A 57 1.42 6.62 17.44
CA VAL A 57 1.68 7.90 16.77
C VAL A 57 2.81 7.79 15.74
N GLU A 58 3.88 7.07 16.08
CA GLU A 58 4.99 6.80 15.16
C GLU A 58 4.53 5.94 13.97
N ALA A 59 3.77 4.88 14.23
CA ALA A 59 3.23 3.99 13.23
C ALA A 59 2.34 4.71 12.22
N LEU A 60 1.44 5.59 12.70
CA LEU A 60 0.58 6.41 11.85
C LEU A 60 1.38 7.40 11.00
N ASN A 61 2.43 8.00 11.57
CA ASN A 61 3.31 8.91 10.82
C ASN A 61 4.07 8.19 9.71
N GLU A 62 4.65 7.02 9.98
CA GLU A 62 5.34 6.22 8.96
C GLU A 62 4.38 5.75 7.86
N LEU A 63 3.18 5.30 8.23
CA LEU A 63 2.16 4.89 7.28
C LEU A 63 1.72 6.07 6.39
N LYS A 64 1.48 7.24 6.98
CA LYS A 64 1.08 8.45 6.25
C LYS A 64 2.18 8.87 5.26
N ASN A 65 3.44 8.82 5.68
CA ASN A 65 4.57 9.14 4.82
C ASN A 65 4.67 8.16 3.65
N HIS A 66 4.54 6.86 3.90
CA HIS A 66 4.53 5.83 2.85
C HIS A 66 3.40 6.08 1.84
N VAL A 67 2.16 6.26 2.29
CA VAL A 67 1.01 6.50 1.41
C VAL A 67 1.20 7.77 0.58
N SER A 68 1.69 8.85 1.20
CA SER A 68 1.95 10.12 0.51
C SER A 68 3.04 9.98 -0.56
N GLN A 69 4.13 9.28 -0.25
CA GLN A 69 5.23 9.07 -1.20
C GLN A 69 4.81 8.15 -2.34
N PHE A 70 4.14 7.04 -2.02
CA PHE A 70 3.60 6.10 -2.99
C PHE A 70 2.65 6.81 -3.97
N SER A 71 1.70 7.61 -3.46
CA SER A 71 0.80 8.40 -4.29
C SER A 71 1.57 9.35 -5.21
N ARG A 72 2.61 10.04 -4.70
CA ARG A 72 3.42 10.94 -5.52
C ARG A 72 4.19 10.21 -6.63
N LEU A 73 4.69 9.00 -6.37
CA LEU A 73 5.45 8.21 -7.34
C LEU A 73 4.57 7.70 -8.50
N TYR A 74 3.32 7.37 -8.22
CA TYR A 74 2.42 6.76 -9.21
C TYR A 74 1.41 7.73 -9.82
N SER A 75 1.16 8.90 -9.23
CA SER A 75 0.22 9.87 -9.80
C SER A 75 0.73 10.44 -11.13
N ARG A 76 -0.15 10.64 -12.11
CA ARG A 76 0.17 11.30 -13.41
C ARG A 76 0.35 12.83 -13.33
N ARG A 77 0.63 13.36 -12.14
CA ARG A 77 0.80 14.82 -11.96
C ARG A 77 2.06 15.33 -12.65
#